data_AF-A0A1W1ZPR0-F1
#
_entry.id   AF-A0A1W1ZPR0-F1
#
_cell.length_a   1.000
_cell.length_b   1.000
_cell.length_c   1.000
_cell.angle_alpha   90.00
_cell.angle_beta   90.00
_cell.angle_gamma   90.00
#
_symmetry.space_group_name_H-M   'P 1'
#
loop_
_entity.id
_entity.type
_entity.pdbx_description
1 polymer ?
#
loop_
_entity_poly.entity_id
_entity_poly.type
_entity_poly.pdbx_seq_one_letter_code
_entity_poly.pdbx_strand_id
1 'polypeptide(L)'
;MDTLKKFELMEKIVRELNDLQHSQQAIIQKIGKIEVDNIELGDKRLDQDLSDMHQRVADNLDTIGAILGYFADKTQNFGDKNNVDALKEQQAINNATGQ
;
A
#
# COMPACT_ATOMS: atom_id res chain seq x y z
N MET A 1 -7.61 5.35 22.27
CA MET A 1 -8.24 5.83 21.03
C MET A 1 -9.59 5.13 20.92
N ASP A 2 -10.66 5.86 20.60
CA ASP A 2 -11.98 5.25 20.41
C ASP A 2 -12.02 4.36 19.16
N THR A 3 -13.04 3.50 19.07
CA THR A 3 -13.19 2.49 18.01
C THR A 3 -13.19 3.11 16.62
N LEU A 4 -13.87 4.25 16.43
CA LEU A 4 -13.95 4.93 15.14
C LEU A 4 -12.59 5.46 14.71
N LYS A 5 -11.91 6.22 15.57
CA LYS A 5 -10.55 6.72 15.27
C LYS A 5 -9.55 5.59 15.03
N LYS A 6 -9.71 4.46 15.73
CA LYS A 6 -8.91 3.26 15.50
C LYS A 6 -9.13 2.67 14.12
N PHE A 7 -10.38 2.50 13.72
CA PHE A 7 -10.70 2.01 12.38
C PHE A 7 -10.21 2.97 11.29
N GLU A 8 -10.43 4.28 11.43
CA GLU A 8 -9.96 5.29 10.48
C GLU A 8 -8.44 5.26 10.29
N LEU A 9 -7.68 5.09 11.38
CA LEU A 9 -6.23 4.94 11.31
C LEU A 9 -5.85 3.64 10.58
N MET A 10 -6.57 2.55 10.81
CA MET A 10 -6.35 1.29 10.10
C MET A 10 -6.63 1.44 8.59
N GLU A 11 -7.75 2.05 8.21
CA GLU A 11 -8.07 2.34 6.80
C GLU A 11 -7.02 3.25 6.16
N LYS A 12 -6.50 4.24 6.91
CA LYS A 12 -5.42 5.10 6.43
C LYS A 12 -4.16 4.30 6.13
N ILE A 13 -3.75 3.40 7.02
CA ILE A 13 -2.56 2.56 6.81
C ILE A 13 -2.76 1.64 5.59
N VAL A 14 -3.95 1.08 5.37
CA VAL A 14 -4.26 0.29 4.16
C VAL A 14 -4.06 1.13 2.89
N ARG A 15 -4.53 2.39 2.88
CA ARG A 15 -4.32 3.31 1.74
C ARG A 15 -2.84 3.61 1.52
N GLU A 16 -2.09 3.89 2.59
CA GLU A 16 -0.64 4.14 2.49
C GLU A 16 0.14 2.92 1.96
N LEU A 17 -0.24 1.70 2.36
CA LEU A 17 0.36 0.46 1.83
C LEU A 17 0.03 0.25 0.34
N ASN A 18 -1.20 0.56 -0.07
CA ASN A 18 -1.61 0.50 -1.48
C ASN A 18 -0.84 1.53 -2.33
N ASP A 19 -0.68 2.75 -1.83
CA ASP A 19 0.10 3.79 -2.50
C ASP A 19 1.59 3.43 -2.57
N LEU A 20 2.12 2.80 -1.53
CA LEU A 20 3.47 2.26 -1.52
C LEU A 20 3.65 1.15 -2.57
N GLN A 21 2.67 0.25 -2.74
CA GLN A 21 2.67 -0.79 -3.77
C GLN A 21 2.75 -0.18 -5.18
N HIS A 22 1.89 0.82 -5.47
CA HIS A 22 1.91 1.53 -6.75
C HIS A 22 3.25 2.22 -7.02
N SER A 23 3.84 2.81 -5.97
CA SER A 23 5.15 3.45 -6.07
C SER A 23 6.25 2.45 -6.45
N GLN A 24 6.25 1.24 -5.88
CA GLN A 24 7.20 0.20 -6.26
C GLN A 24 6.99 -0.30 -7.69
N GLN A 25 5.75 -0.46 -8.16
CA GLN A 25 5.48 -0.81 -9.56
C GLN A 25 6.05 0.24 -10.53
N ALA A 26 5.94 1.53 -10.20
CA ALA A 26 6.52 2.59 -11.00
C ALA A 26 8.07 2.54 -11.02
N ILE A 27 8.70 2.13 -9.92
CA ILE A 27 10.15 1.92 -9.85
C ILE A 27 10.57 0.76 -10.75
N ILE A 28 9.87 -0.39 -10.70
CA ILE A 28 10.13 -1.55 -11.58
C ILE A 28 10.09 -1.13 -13.05
N GLN A 29 9.05 -0.40 -13.45
CA GLN A 29 8.92 0.10 -14.83
C GLN A 29 10.07 1.02 -15.23
N LYS A 30 10.57 1.86 -14.31
CA LYS A 30 11.72 2.74 -14.58
C LYS A 30 13.01 1.95 -14.72
N ILE A 31 13.24 0.95 -13.87
CA ILE A 31 14.40 0.04 -13.97
C ILE A 31 14.37 -0.66 -15.34
N GLY A 32 13.25 -1.26 -15.72
CA GLY A 32 13.11 -1.94 -17.01
C GLY A 32 13.38 -1.03 -18.22
N LYS A 33 13.00 0.25 -18.15
CA LYS A 33 13.34 1.22 -19.21
C LYS A 33 14.85 1.46 -19.30
N ILE A 34 15.52 1.63 -18.16
CA ILE A 34 16.97 1.85 -18.14
C ILE A 34 17.70 0.57 -18.58
N GLU A 35 17.20 -0.62 -18.23
CA GLU A 35 17.73 -1.90 -18.74
C GLU A 35 17.67 -1.95 -20.27
N VAL A 36 16.54 -1.55 -20.87
CA VAL A 36 16.40 -1.46 -22.32
C VAL A 36 17.40 -0.48 -22.94
N ASP A 37 17.53 0.73 -22.37
CA ASP A 37 18.51 1.72 -22.84
C ASP A 37 19.96 1.18 -22.71
N ASN A 38 20.24 0.40 -21.66
CA ASN A 38 21.56 -0.19 -21.44
C ASN A 38 21.90 -1.31 -22.43
N ILE A 39 20.91 -1.96 -23.06
CA ILE A 39 21.17 -2.92 -24.15
C ILE A 39 21.91 -2.23 -25.31
N GLU A 40 21.53 -1.00 -25.63
CA GLU A 40 22.19 -0.21 -26.67
C GLU A 40 23.57 0.28 -26.22
N LEU A 41 23.70 0.68 -24.95
CA LEU A 41 24.95 1.19 -24.38
C LEU A 41 26.02 0.09 -24.17
N GLY A 42 25.60 -1.10 -23.76
CA GLY A 42 26.46 -2.25 -23.48
C GLY A 42 27.31 -2.12 -22.21
N ASP A 43 26.91 -1.29 -21.23
CA ASP A 43 27.64 -1.17 -19.96
C ASP A 43 27.35 -2.37 -19.05
N LYS A 44 28.39 -3.18 -18.82
CA LYS A 44 28.29 -4.43 -18.04
C LYS A 44 28.01 -4.20 -16.57
N ARG A 45 28.49 -3.10 -16.00
CA ARG A 45 28.26 -2.81 -14.59
C ARG A 45 26.82 -2.37 -14.41
N LEU A 46 26.33 -1.51 -15.30
CA LEU A 46 24.95 -1.06 -15.29
C LEU A 46 23.98 -2.24 -15.48
N ASP A 47 24.32 -3.20 -16.34
CA ASP A 47 23.54 -4.43 -16.55
C ASP A 47 23.39 -5.25 -15.25
N GLN A 48 24.52 -5.50 -14.57
CA GLN A 48 24.54 -6.22 -13.29
C GLN A 48 23.79 -5.47 -12.19
N ASP A 49 24.10 -4.18 -11.99
CA ASP A 49 23.52 -3.37 -10.93
C ASP A 49 22.00 -3.20 -11.13
N LEU A 50 21.52 -3.03 -12.37
CA LEU A 50 20.08 -2.92 -12.66
C LEU A 50 19.35 -4.24 -12.44
N SER A 51 19.92 -5.37 -12.86
CA SER A 51 19.30 -6.70 -12.64
C SER A 51 19.14 -6.99 -11.14
N ASP A 52 20.18 -6.72 -10.35
CA ASP A 52 20.13 -6.87 -8.88
C ASP A 52 19.13 -5.90 -8.24
N MET A 53 18.99 -4.69 -8.76
CA MET A 53 17.98 -3.72 -8.30
C MET A 53 16.57 -4.19 -8.65
N HIS A 54 16.35 -4.68 -9.87
CA HIS A 54 15.06 -5.17 -10.33
C HIS A 54 14.55 -6.28 -9.41
N GLN A 55 15.39 -7.28 -9.13
CA GLN A 55 15.03 -8.39 -8.25
C GLN A 55 14.64 -7.89 -6.84
N ARG A 56 15.46 -7.02 -6.23
CA ARG A 56 15.18 -6.47 -4.90
C ARG A 56 13.89 -5.66 -4.84
N VAL A 57 13.59 -4.89 -5.89
CA VAL A 57 12.36 -4.10 -5.95
C VAL A 57 11.14 -5.02 -6.17
N ALA A 58 11.28 -6.09 -6.97
CA ALA A 58 10.24 -7.09 -7.14
C ALA A 58 9.94 -7.84 -5.82
N ASP A 59 10.96 -8.30 -5.10
CA ASP A 59 10.81 -8.95 -3.80
C ASP A 59 10.13 -8.02 -2.77
N ASN A 60 10.49 -6.73 -2.80
CA ASN A 60 9.84 -5.73 -1.96
C ASN A 60 8.37 -5.51 -2.35
N LEU A 61 8.05 -5.49 -3.65
CA LEU A 61 6.67 -5.37 -4.12
C LEU A 61 5.79 -6.53 -3.60
N ASP A 62 6.30 -7.75 -3.67
CA ASP A 62 5.61 -8.94 -3.16
C ASP A 62 5.41 -8.86 -1.65
N THR A 63 6.43 -8.43 -0.92
CA THR A 63 6.38 -8.21 0.53
C THR A 63 5.31 -7.17 0.90
N ILE A 64 5.25 -6.05 0.18
CA ILE A 64 4.22 -5.02 0.38
C ILE A 64 2.83 -5.59 0.09
N GLY A 65 2.68 -6.36 -0.98
CA GLY A 65 1.41 -7.02 -1.33
C GLY A 65 0.91 -7.95 -0.21
N ALA A 66 1.80 -8.75 0.38
CA ALA A 66 1.47 -9.63 1.49
C ALA A 66 1.04 -8.84 2.75
N ILE A 67 1.76 -7.76 3.10
CA ILE A 67 1.42 -6.89 4.23
C ILE A 67 0.08 -6.20 4.00
N LEU A 68 -0.16 -5.68 2.79
CA LEU A 68 -1.41 -5.04 2.40
C LEU A 68 -2.58 -6.01 2.54
N GLY A 69 -2.47 -7.22 1.98
CA GLY A 69 -3.52 -8.24 2.08
C GLY A 69 -3.86 -8.60 3.53
N TYR A 70 -2.85 -8.87 4.35
CA TYR A 70 -3.03 -9.16 5.77
C TYR A 70 -3.72 -7.99 6.51
N PHE A 71 -3.25 -6.77 6.29
CA PHE A 71 -3.72 -5.63 7.07
C PHE A 71 -5.09 -5.13 6.60
N ALA A 72 -5.40 -5.26 5.31
CA ALA A 72 -6.73 -5.00 4.77
C ALA A 72 -7.77 -5.97 5.38
N ASP A 73 -7.50 -7.27 5.39
CA ASP A 73 -8.36 -8.27 6.04
C ASP A 73 -8.54 -8.00 7.53
N LYS A 74 -7.45 -7.68 8.24
CA LYS A 74 -7.51 -7.30 9.66
C LYS A 74 -8.36 -6.05 9.89
N THR A 75 -8.31 -5.08 8.98
CA THR A 75 -9.07 -3.83 9.06
C THR A 75 -10.55 -4.10 8.83
N GLN A 76 -10.90 -4.85 7.78
CA GLN A 76 -12.28 -5.25 7.50
C GLN A 76 -12.88 -6.03 8.68
N ASN A 77 -12.18 -7.06 9.17
CA ASN A 77 -12.60 -7.83 10.32
C ASN A 77 -12.78 -6.98 11.59
N PHE A 78 -11.98 -5.91 11.75
CA PHE A 78 -12.17 -4.98 12.85
C PHE A 78 -13.43 -4.13 12.67
N GLY A 79 -13.71 -3.65 11.46
CA GLY A 79 -14.93 -2.93 11.11
C GLY A 79 -16.18 -3.73 11.43
N ASP A 80 -16.23 -4.97 10.94
CA ASP A 80 -17.36 -5.89 11.10
C ASP A 80 -17.59 -6.23 12.58
N LYS A 81 -16.54 -6.60 13.32
CA LYS A 81 -16.65 -6.98 14.74
C LYS A 81 -17.12 -5.86 15.66
N ASN A 82 -16.90 -4.61 15.27
CA ASN A 82 -17.20 -3.45 16.10
C ASN A 82 -18.41 -2.65 15.58
N ASN A 83 -19.13 -3.15 14.57
CA ASN A 83 -20.26 -2.46 13.93
C ASN A 83 -19.91 -1.01 13.57
N VAL A 84 -18.74 -0.79 12.96
CA VAL A 84 -18.21 0.55 12.71
C VAL A 84 -19.16 1.39 11.86
N ASP A 85 -19.89 0.78 10.93
CA ASP A 85 -20.87 1.50 10.10
C ASP A 85 -21.99 2.12 10.94
N ALA A 86 -22.54 1.37 11.90
CA ALA A 86 -23.55 1.88 12.82
C ALA A 86 -22.99 3.01 13.70
N LEU A 87 -21.73 2.89 14.13
CA LEU A 87 -21.04 3.93 14.89
C LEU A 87 -20.84 5.21 14.07
N LYS A 88 -20.46 5.08 12.78
CA LYS A 88 -20.31 6.21 11.84
C LYS A 88 -21.66 6.88 11.57
N GLU A 89 -22.72 6.09 11.36
CA GLU A 89 -24.08 6.59 11.16
C GLU A 89 -24.57 7.39 12.38
N GLN A 90 -24.41 6.83 13.58
CA GLN A 90 -24.79 7.52 14.82
C GLN A 90 -24.01 8.83 15.00
N GLN A 91 -22.71 8.83 14.68
CA GLN A 91 -21.90 10.05 14.75
C GLN A 91 -22.38 11.12 13.75
N ALA A 92 -22.74 10.70 12.53
CA ALA A 92 -23.27 11.61 11.52
C ALA A 92 -24.62 12.23 11.95
N ILE A 93 -25.50 11.42 12.57
CA ILE A 93 -26.77 11.90 13.14
C ILE A 93 -26.51 12.92 14.24
N ASN A 94 -25.64 12.61 15.22
CA ASN A 94 -25.34 13.51 16.33
C ASN A 94 -24.78 14.86 15.83
N ASN A 95 -23.87 14.81 14.85
CA ASN A 95 -23.30 16.02 14.24
C ASN A 95 -24.37 16.84 13.49
N ALA A 96 -25.34 16.19 12.84
CA ALA A 96 -26.42 16.86 12.12
C ALA A 96 -27.49 17.45 13.06
N THR A 97 -27.71 16.85 14.24
CA THR A 97 -28.70 17.29 15.23
C THR A 97 -28.12 18.22 16.31
N GLY A 98 -26.81 18.45 16.32
CA GLY A 98 -26.14 19.35 17.26
C GLY A 98 -26.12 18.85 18.71
N GLN A 99 -26.19 17.53 18.90
CA GLN A 99 -26.05 16.87 20.20
C GLN A 99 -24.59 16.56 20.55
#